data_AF-A0A139P842-F1
#
_entry.id   AF-A0A139P842-F1
#
_cell.length_a   1.000
_cell.length_b   1.000
_cell.length_c   1.000
_cell.angle_alpha   90.00
_cell.angle_beta   90.00
_cell.angle_gamma   90.00
#
_symmetry.space_group_name_H-M   'P 1'
#
loop_
_entity.id
_entity.type
_entity.pdbx_description
1 polymer ?
#
loop_
_entity_poly.entity_id
_entity_poly.type
_entity_poly.pdbx_seq_one_letter_code
_entity_poly.pdbx_strand_id
1 'polypeptide(L)'
;MGDELAEIEKDDANARQKVNIYANKLHTIKRYMEKRNLPGIPQSFLKIFFATSNNIEELVSELEAKQVNIESVNRWLEILTNDMHELETETYRIVQNATLTEQLLQYSNRYRSFDDNVQEAFNESLYVFEHNFDYAKSLDVISKALDIVEPGVTERFVTSYEKTRENIRF
;
A
#
# COMPACT_ATOMS: atom_id res chain seq x y z
N MET A 1 38.15 -23.15 1.71
CA MET A 1 38.92 -22.09 1.02
C MET A 1 38.44 -21.84 -0.41
N GLY A 2 38.52 -22.77 -1.36
CA GLY A 2 37.98 -22.53 -2.72
C GLY A 2 36.44 -22.44 -2.80
N ASP A 3 35.74 -23.33 -2.10
CA ASP A 3 34.26 -23.37 -2.11
C ASP A 3 33.62 -22.19 -1.36
N GLU A 4 34.16 -21.76 -0.21
CA GLU A 4 33.63 -20.61 0.56
C GLU A 4 33.73 -19.29 -0.21
N LEU A 5 34.81 -19.09 -0.98
CA LEU A 5 34.98 -17.90 -1.82
C LEU A 5 33.95 -17.88 -2.96
N ALA A 6 33.71 -19.03 -3.60
CA ALA A 6 32.71 -19.15 -4.66
C ALA A 6 31.28 -18.93 -4.14
N GLU A 7 30.98 -19.35 -2.91
CA GLU A 7 29.68 -19.13 -2.27
C GLU A 7 29.47 -17.63 -1.97
N ILE A 8 30.48 -16.95 -1.43
CA ILE A 8 30.45 -15.50 -1.16
C ILE A 8 30.25 -14.68 -2.44
N GLU A 9 30.97 -15.00 -3.53
CA GLU A 9 30.81 -14.30 -4.82
C GLU A 9 29.40 -14.48 -5.40
N LYS A 10 28.81 -15.67 -5.24
CA LYS A 10 27.45 -15.95 -5.67
C LYS A 10 26.43 -15.17 -4.84
N ASP A 11 26.63 -15.09 -3.52
CA ASP A 11 25.74 -14.36 -2.62
C ASP A 11 25.78 -12.84 -2.86
N ASP A 12 26.96 -12.27 -3.11
CA ASP A 12 27.08 -10.86 -3.51
C ASP A 12 26.35 -10.57 -4.83
N ALA A 13 26.53 -11.41 -5.84
CA ALA A 13 25.84 -11.27 -7.12
C ALA A 13 24.30 -11.37 -6.96
N ASN A 14 23.83 -12.32 -6.15
CA ASN A 14 22.41 -12.47 -5.82
C ASN A 14 21.86 -11.24 -5.08
N ALA A 15 22.61 -10.70 -4.13
CA ALA A 15 22.22 -9.52 -3.37
C ALA A 15 22.06 -8.30 -4.28
N ARG A 16 23.03 -8.05 -5.16
CA ARG A 16 22.96 -6.96 -6.16
C ARG A 16 21.76 -7.10 -7.09
N GLN A 17 21.45 -8.33 -7.51
CA GLN A 17 20.26 -8.56 -8.33
C GLN A 17 18.96 -8.25 -7.56
N LYS A 18 18.84 -8.72 -6.31
CA LYS A 18 17.67 -8.48 -5.46
C LYS A 18 17.43 -7.01 -5.16
N VAL A 19 18.49 -6.26 -4.86
CA VAL A 19 18.41 -4.81 -4.62
C VAL A 19 17.84 -4.07 -5.83
N ASN A 20 18.33 -4.39 -7.03
CA ASN A 20 17.79 -3.81 -8.26
C ASN A 20 16.32 -4.16 -8.47
N ILE A 21 15.91 -5.40 -8.12
CA ILE A 21 14.50 -5.80 -8.15
C ILE A 21 13.69 -4.94 -7.16
N TYR A 22 14.15 -4.77 -5.92
CA TYR A 22 13.45 -3.98 -4.91
C TYR A 22 13.32 -2.51 -5.31
N ALA A 23 14.37 -1.90 -5.85
CA ALA A 23 14.32 -0.53 -6.37
C ALA A 23 13.27 -0.38 -7.49
N ASN A 24 13.26 -1.31 -8.44
CA ASN A 24 12.25 -1.31 -9.52
C ASN A 24 10.82 -1.50 -8.97
N LYS A 25 10.64 -2.42 -8.00
CA LYS A 25 9.34 -2.61 -7.37
C LYS A 25 8.86 -1.36 -6.62
N LEU A 26 9.75 -0.69 -5.89
CA LEU A 26 9.46 0.56 -5.18
C LEU A 26 8.96 1.64 -6.17
N HIS A 27 9.65 1.80 -7.30
CA HIS A 27 9.23 2.74 -8.36
C HIS A 27 7.89 2.35 -8.99
N THR A 28 7.64 1.05 -9.20
CA THR A 28 6.37 0.56 -9.73
C THR A 28 5.21 0.85 -8.78
N ILE A 29 5.39 0.64 -7.47
CA ILE A 29 4.40 0.98 -6.44
C ILE A 29 4.14 2.48 -6.40
N LYS A 30 5.20 3.30 -6.41
CA LYS A 30 5.06 4.76 -6.47
C LYS A 30 4.20 5.20 -7.67
N ARG A 31 4.53 4.71 -8.87
CA ARG A 31 3.78 5.01 -10.09
C ARG A 31 2.35 4.48 -10.05
N TYR A 32 2.13 3.34 -9.42
CA TYR A 32 0.79 2.79 -9.23
C TYR A 32 -0.06 3.74 -8.40
N MET A 33 0.47 4.24 -7.27
CA MET A 33 -0.21 5.22 -6.42
C MET A 33 -0.43 6.57 -7.12
N GLU A 34 0.57 7.10 -7.83
CA GLU A 34 0.46 8.39 -8.56
C GLU A 34 -0.62 8.37 -9.65
N LYS A 35 -0.93 7.20 -10.22
CA LYS A 35 -1.99 7.04 -11.22
C LYS A 35 -3.38 6.94 -10.62
N ARG A 36 -3.51 6.78 -9.29
CA ARG A 36 -4.80 6.77 -8.61
C ARG A 36 -5.22 8.22 -8.41
N ASN A 37 -6.48 8.54 -8.71
CA ASN A 37 -7.05 9.86 -8.52
C ASN A 37 -7.38 10.13 -7.03
N LEU A 38 -6.42 9.87 -6.15
CA LEU A 38 -6.57 10.07 -4.71
C LEU A 38 -6.51 11.56 -4.38
N PRO A 39 -7.38 12.08 -3.49
CA PRO A 39 -7.28 13.46 -2.99
C PRO A 39 -5.93 13.77 -2.33
N GLY A 40 -5.32 12.78 -1.68
CA GLY A 40 -3.99 12.88 -1.10
C GLY A 40 -3.38 11.53 -0.76
N ILE A 41 -2.09 11.53 -0.43
CA ILE A 41 -1.38 10.30 -0.07
C ILE A 41 -1.40 10.13 1.46
N PRO A 42 -1.88 8.99 1.98
CA PRO A 42 -1.92 8.75 3.42
C PRO A 42 -0.52 8.77 4.04
N GLN A 43 -0.42 9.29 5.25
CA GLN A 43 0.85 9.32 6.00
C GLN A 43 1.39 7.91 6.30
N SER A 44 0.51 6.91 6.45
CA SER A 44 0.90 5.51 6.62
C SER A 44 1.76 5.03 5.45
N PHE A 45 1.30 5.25 4.21
CA PHE A 45 2.04 4.91 3.01
C PHE A 45 3.37 5.64 2.93
N LEU A 46 3.38 6.96 3.14
CA LEU A 46 4.61 7.76 3.06
C LEU A 46 5.66 7.24 4.05
N LYS A 47 5.26 6.92 5.27
CA LYS A 47 6.17 6.41 6.30
C LYS A 47 6.85 5.11 5.88
N ILE A 48 6.10 4.10 5.42
CA ILE A 48 6.71 2.82 5.01
C ILE A 48 7.46 3.01 3.69
N PHE A 49 6.94 3.78 2.73
CA PHE A 49 7.65 4.07 1.48
C PHE A 49 9.05 4.68 1.70
N PHE A 50 9.16 5.71 2.54
CA PHE A 50 10.45 6.33 2.83
C PHE A 50 11.37 5.42 3.64
N ALA A 51 10.83 4.65 4.59
CA ALA A 51 11.61 3.67 5.34
C ALA A 51 12.20 2.60 4.39
N THR A 52 11.38 2.03 3.50
CA THR A 52 11.83 1.05 2.49
C THR A 52 12.86 1.66 1.55
N SER A 53 12.64 2.91 1.10
CA SER A 53 13.59 3.62 0.23
C SER A 53 14.95 3.78 0.91
N ASN A 54 14.98 4.23 2.16
CA ASN A 54 16.22 4.38 2.92
C ASN A 54 16.92 3.04 3.12
N ASN A 55 16.19 1.98 3.45
CA ASN A 55 16.77 0.65 3.62
C ASN A 55 17.37 0.09 2.31
N ILE A 56 16.79 0.43 1.15
CA ILE A 56 17.38 0.08 -0.15
C ILE A 56 18.68 0.83 -0.37
N GLU A 57 18.72 2.14 -0.06
CA GLU A 57 19.93 2.96 -0.19
C GLU A 57 21.06 2.47 0.73
N GLU A 58 20.74 2.09 1.97
CA GLU A 58 21.71 1.51 2.90
C GLU A 58 22.28 0.18 2.38
N LEU A 59 21.44 -0.70 1.83
CA LEU A 59 21.92 -1.95 1.25
C LEU A 59 22.78 -1.73 -0.01
N VAL A 60 22.46 -0.74 -0.84
CA VAL A 60 23.32 -0.34 -1.97
C VAL A 60 24.69 0.10 -1.45
N SER A 61 24.73 0.95 -0.43
CA SER A 61 25.96 1.43 0.21
C SER A 61 26.81 0.28 0.76
N GLU A 62 26.20 -0.67 1.46
CA GLU A 62 26.87 -1.88 1.98
C GLU A 62 27.49 -2.73 0.87
N LEU A 63 26.80 -2.87 -0.27
CA LEU A 63 27.29 -3.61 -1.44
C LEU A 63 28.38 -2.86 -2.22
N GLU A 64 28.50 -1.54 -2.07
CA GLU A 64 29.57 -0.74 -2.69
C GLU A 64 30.84 -0.64 -1.83
N ALA A 65 30.77 -1.13 -0.59
CA ALA A 65 31.90 -1.13 0.33
C ALA A 65 33.09 -1.97 -0.20
N LYS A 66 34.31 -1.53 0.15
CA LYS A 66 35.57 -2.22 -0.25
C LYS A 66 35.64 -3.67 0.24
N GLN A 67 34.98 -3.98 1.35
CA GLN A 67 34.77 -5.33 1.88
C GLN A 67 33.30 -5.47 2.22
N VAL A 68 32.60 -6.37 1.53
CA VAL A 68 31.17 -6.62 1.75
C VAL A 68 31.00 -7.59 2.92
N ASN A 69 30.16 -7.23 3.88
CA ASN A 69 29.73 -8.12 4.93
C ASN A 69 28.48 -8.89 4.48
N ILE A 70 28.67 -10.13 4.01
CA ILE A 70 27.58 -10.96 3.48
C ILE A 70 26.50 -11.26 4.53
N GLU A 71 26.85 -11.41 5.81
CA GLU A 71 25.84 -11.61 6.87
C GLU A 71 24.97 -10.36 7.06
N SER A 72 25.57 -9.18 7.02
CA SER A 72 24.85 -7.89 7.06
C SER A 72 23.92 -7.75 5.86
N VAL A 73 24.44 -8.02 4.66
CA VAL A 73 23.68 -8.00 3.40
C VAL A 73 22.48 -8.94 3.45
N ASN A 74 22.66 -10.17 3.91
CA ASN A 74 21.57 -11.14 4.02
C ASN A 74 20.48 -10.68 5.00
N ARG A 75 20.86 -10.13 6.15
CA ARG A 75 19.89 -9.53 7.09
C ARG A 75 19.14 -8.35 6.46
N TRP A 76 19.82 -7.48 5.74
CA TRP A 76 19.17 -6.37 5.02
C TRP A 76 18.19 -6.85 3.96
N LEU A 77 18.54 -7.91 3.22
CA LEU A 77 17.64 -8.52 2.23
C LEU A 77 16.37 -9.07 2.88
N GLU A 78 16.46 -9.67 4.07
CA GLU A 78 15.27 -10.12 4.82
C GLU A 78 14.39 -8.94 5.24
N ILE A 79 14.99 -7.88 5.79
CA ILE A 79 14.29 -6.65 6.18
C ILE A 79 13.55 -6.07 4.97
N LEU A 80 14.26 -5.88 3.85
CA LEU A 80 13.69 -5.32 2.63
C LEU A 80 12.60 -6.19 2.02
N THR A 81 12.69 -7.51 2.17
CA THR A 81 11.62 -8.41 1.72
C THR A 81 10.32 -8.13 2.48
N ASN A 82 10.43 -7.95 3.80
CA ASN A 82 9.28 -7.63 4.64
C ASN A 82 8.75 -6.21 4.37
N ASP A 83 9.64 -5.22 4.28
CA ASP A 83 9.29 -3.84 3.99
C ASP A 83 8.55 -3.71 2.65
N MET A 84 9.04 -4.39 1.61
CA MET A 84 8.39 -4.39 0.29
C MET A 84 7.01 -5.06 0.33
N HIS A 85 6.86 -6.13 1.12
CA HIS A 85 5.57 -6.79 1.31
C HIS A 85 4.57 -5.91 2.08
N GLU A 86 5.03 -5.24 3.14
CA GLU A 86 4.23 -4.30 3.91
C GLU A 86 3.79 -3.11 3.03
N LEU A 87 4.71 -2.54 2.26
CA LEU A 87 4.43 -1.44 1.34
C LEU A 87 3.40 -1.85 0.27
N GLU A 88 3.57 -3.02 -0.35
CA GLU A 88 2.61 -3.53 -1.34
C GLU A 88 1.23 -3.77 -0.72
N THR A 89 1.18 -4.37 0.47
CA THR A 89 -0.07 -4.62 1.20
C THR A 89 -0.79 -3.33 1.54
N GLU A 90 -0.05 -2.33 2.04
CA GLU A 90 -0.60 -1.02 2.39
C GLU A 90 -1.12 -0.29 1.16
N THR A 91 -0.41 -0.40 0.04
CA THR A 91 -0.83 0.14 -1.25
C THR A 91 -2.19 -0.41 -1.68
N TYR A 92 -2.38 -1.74 -1.65
CA TYR A 92 -3.66 -2.34 -2.01
C TYR A 92 -4.77 -1.93 -1.06
N ARG A 93 -4.50 -1.89 0.25
CA ARG A 93 -5.47 -1.49 1.27
C ARG A 93 -5.96 -0.06 1.05
N ILE A 94 -5.05 0.87 0.77
CA ILE A 94 -5.39 2.27 0.51
C ILE A 94 -6.27 2.39 -0.73
N VAL A 95 -5.86 1.76 -1.85
CA VAL A 95 -6.61 1.82 -3.10
C VAL A 95 -8.00 1.19 -2.97
N GLN A 96 -8.08 0.05 -2.27
CA GLN A 96 -9.35 -0.59 -1.96
C GLN A 96 -10.27 0.33 -1.17
N ASN A 97 -9.77 0.86 -0.05
CA ASN A 97 -10.56 1.70 0.83
C ASN A 97 -11.04 2.97 0.11
N ALA A 98 -10.17 3.59 -0.69
CA ALA A 98 -10.53 4.77 -1.44
C ALA A 98 -11.62 4.46 -2.48
N THR A 99 -11.42 3.40 -3.27
CA THR A 99 -12.38 2.99 -4.32
C THR A 99 -13.75 2.65 -3.73
N LEU A 100 -13.78 1.88 -2.64
CA LEU A 100 -15.04 1.50 -1.99
C LEU A 100 -15.72 2.72 -1.36
N THR A 101 -14.96 3.63 -0.77
CA THR A 101 -15.52 4.86 -0.20
C THR A 101 -16.21 5.68 -1.29
N GLU A 102 -15.55 5.93 -2.42
CA GLU A 102 -16.16 6.67 -3.53
C GLU A 102 -17.46 6.01 -4.02
N GLN A 103 -17.46 4.69 -4.17
CA GLN A 103 -18.63 3.94 -4.60
C GLN A 103 -19.78 4.04 -3.59
N LEU A 104 -19.49 3.96 -2.29
CA LEU A 104 -20.50 4.04 -1.23
C LEU A 104 -20.99 5.47 -1.03
N LEU A 105 -20.14 6.50 -1.15
CA LEU A 105 -20.56 7.90 -1.18
C LEU A 105 -21.48 8.17 -2.37
N GLN A 106 -21.18 7.60 -3.54
CA GLN A 106 -22.06 7.71 -4.70
C GLN A 106 -23.40 7.00 -4.44
N TYR A 107 -23.37 5.79 -3.87
CA TYR A 107 -24.56 5.00 -3.55
C TYR A 107 -25.45 5.68 -2.50
N SER A 108 -24.86 6.31 -1.48
CA SER A 108 -25.58 6.94 -0.38
C SER A 108 -26.41 8.16 -0.78
N ASN A 109 -26.13 8.76 -1.95
CA ASN A 109 -27.01 9.76 -2.55
C ASN A 109 -28.46 9.29 -2.69
N ARG A 110 -28.70 7.97 -2.74
CA ARG A 110 -30.04 7.37 -2.78
C ARG A 110 -30.83 7.57 -1.49
N TYR A 111 -30.18 7.75 -0.34
CA TYR A 111 -30.83 7.81 0.98
C TYR A 111 -30.68 9.16 1.67
N ARG A 112 -29.59 9.90 1.41
CA ARG A 112 -29.26 11.13 2.17
C ARG A 112 -30.29 12.27 2.09
N SER A 113 -31.25 12.21 1.16
CA SER A 113 -32.31 13.22 1.06
C SER A 113 -33.47 12.98 2.03
N PHE A 114 -33.55 11.78 2.63
CA PHE A 114 -34.64 11.39 3.54
C PHE A 114 -34.17 10.63 4.79
N ASP A 115 -32.86 10.39 4.93
CA ASP A 115 -32.24 9.83 6.14
C ASP A 115 -31.12 10.76 6.62
N ASP A 116 -31.38 11.45 7.74
CA ASP A 116 -30.44 12.41 8.33
C ASP A 116 -29.14 11.73 8.80
N ASN A 117 -29.19 10.47 9.25
CA ASN A 117 -27.98 9.74 9.67
C ASN A 117 -27.07 9.46 8.46
N VAL A 118 -27.66 9.09 7.32
CA VAL A 118 -26.88 8.89 6.09
C VAL A 118 -26.30 10.21 5.58
N GLN A 119 -27.04 11.32 5.71
CA GLN A 119 -26.54 12.65 5.32
C GLN A 119 -25.39 13.12 6.21
N GLU A 120 -25.45 12.88 7.51
CA GLU A 120 -24.35 13.18 8.44
C GLU A 120 -23.11 12.33 8.14
N ALA A 121 -23.29 11.01 8.00
CA ALA A 121 -22.20 10.09 7.67
C ALA A 121 -21.56 10.38 6.32
N PHE A 122 -22.35 10.80 5.32
CA PHE A 122 -21.82 11.26 4.03
C PHE A 122 -20.87 12.44 4.21
N ASN A 123 -21.29 13.46 4.96
CA ASN A 123 -20.49 14.67 5.18
C ASN A 123 -19.21 14.37 5.96
N GLU A 124 -19.29 13.56 7.03
CA GLU A 124 -18.11 13.15 7.79
C GLU A 124 -17.15 12.33 6.92
N SER A 125 -17.67 11.31 6.23
CA SER A 125 -16.86 10.46 5.37
C SER A 125 -16.16 11.28 4.28
N LEU A 126 -16.88 12.16 3.57
CA LEU A 126 -16.30 13.02 2.56
C LEU A 126 -15.19 13.93 3.12
N TYR A 127 -15.40 14.54 4.29
CA TYR A 127 -14.38 15.34 4.94
C TYR A 127 -13.11 14.53 5.26
N VAL A 128 -13.29 13.34 5.83
CA VAL A 128 -12.18 12.43 6.16
C VAL A 128 -11.43 11.98 4.89
N PHE A 129 -12.16 11.71 3.81
CA PHE A 129 -11.62 11.34 2.50
C PHE A 129 -10.76 12.47 1.89
N GLU A 130 -11.29 13.69 1.83
CA GLU A 130 -10.69 14.80 1.08
C GLU A 130 -9.64 15.59 1.88
N HIS A 131 -9.72 15.60 3.22
CA HIS A 131 -8.84 16.43 4.04
C HIS A 131 -7.89 15.65 4.94
N ASN A 132 -8.34 14.52 5.49
CA ASN A 132 -7.51 13.71 6.37
C ASN A 132 -6.76 12.61 5.61
N PHE A 133 -7.20 12.29 4.38
CA PHE A 133 -6.69 11.17 3.58
C PHE A 133 -6.73 9.83 4.32
N ASP A 134 -7.68 9.67 5.25
CA ASP A 134 -7.89 8.45 6.02
C ASP A 134 -9.02 7.63 5.38
N TYR A 135 -8.66 6.95 4.30
CA TYR A 135 -9.61 6.16 3.51
C TYR A 135 -10.23 5.01 4.30
N ALA A 136 -9.52 4.45 5.28
CA ALA A 136 -10.05 3.39 6.12
C ALA A 136 -11.18 3.91 7.01
N LYS A 137 -10.95 5.04 7.70
CA LYS A 137 -11.97 5.69 8.51
C LYS A 137 -13.14 6.18 7.64
N SER A 138 -12.85 6.77 6.49
CA SER A 138 -13.87 7.25 5.57
C SER A 138 -14.81 6.11 5.13
N LEU A 139 -14.24 4.96 4.75
CA LEU A 139 -14.99 3.77 4.40
C LEU A 139 -15.85 3.27 5.57
N ASP A 140 -15.27 3.18 6.76
CA ASP A 140 -15.96 2.69 7.97
C ASP A 140 -17.20 3.54 8.30
N VAL A 141 -17.07 4.87 8.27
CA VAL A 141 -18.17 5.81 8.56
C VAL A 141 -19.33 5.61 7.59
N ILE A 142 -19.08 5.61 6.28
CA ILE A 142 -20.16 5.51 5.29
C ILE A 142 -20.76 4.11 5.23
N SER A 143 -19.94 3.07 5.39
CA SER A 143 -20.38 1.67 5.38
C SER A 143 -21.36 1.39 6.52
N LYS A 144 -21.03 1.84 7.74
CA LYS A 144 -21.90 1.66 8.92
C LYS A 144 -23.27 2.30 8.73
N ALA A 145 -23.32 3.53 8.22
CA ALA A 145 -24.59 4.21 7.99
C ALA A 145 -25.43 3.51 6.92
N LEU A 146 -24.79 3.05 5.84
CA LEU A 146 -25.48 2.33 4.76
C LEU A 146 -25.97 0.95 5.18
N ASP A 147 -25.20 0.19 5.97
CA ASP A 147 -25.62 -1.13 6.45
C ASP A 147 -26.77 -1.08 7.47
N ILE A 148 -26.99 0.07 8.14
CA ILE A 148 -28.19 0.27 8.97
C ILE A 148 -29.45 0.36 8.09
N VAL A 149 -29.34 1.02 6.93
CA VAL A 149 -30.46 1.24 6.01
C VAL A 149 -30.69 0.04 5.08
N GLU A 150 -29.62 -0.53 4.54
CA GLU A 150 -29.63 -1.71 3.68
C GLU A 150 -28.55 -2.70 4.16
N PRO A 151 -28.89 -3.62 5.08
CA PRO A 151 -27.93 -4.59 5.60
C PRO A 151 -27.25 -5.42 4.49
N GLY A 152 -25.91 -5.44 4.50
CA GLY A 152 -25.11 -6.23 3.57
C GLY A 152 -24.79 -5.52 2.26
N VAL A 153 -25.16 -4.25 2.12
CA VAL A 153 -24.77 -3.43 0.96
C VAL A 153 -23.26 -3.32 0.85
N THR A 154 -22.56 -3.04 1.96
CA THR A 154 -21.10 -2.88 1.98
C THR A 154 -20.41 -4.15 1.47
N GLU A 155 -20.84 -5.32 1.97
CA GLU A 155 -20.27 -6.63 1.60
C GLU A 155 -20.40 -6.90 0.09
N ARG A 156 -21.51 -6.47 -0.53
CA ARG A 156 -21.70 -6.60 -1.98
C ARG A 156 -20.69 -5.77 -2.76
N PHE A 157 -20.41 -4.55 -2.33
CA PHE A 157 -19.39 -3.70 -2.96
C PHE A 157 -17.98 -4.28 -2.77
N VAL A 158 -17.64 -4.75 -1.56
CA VAL A 158 -16.37 -5.43 -1.28
C VAL A 158 -16.19 -6.66 -2.17
N THR A 159 -17.19 -7.54 -2.23
CA THR A 159 -17.16 -8.74 -3.08
C THR A 159 -16.99 -8.39 -4.57
N SER A 160 -17.60 -7.30 -5.03
CA SER A 160 -17.47 -6.82 -6.41
C SER A 160 -16.06 -6.27 -6.68
N TYR A 161 -15.50 -5.51 -5.75
CA TYR A 161 -14.15 -4.98 -5.85
C TYR A 161 -13.12 -6.12 -5.93
N GLU A 162 -13.21 -7.12 -5.06
CA GLU A 162 -12.26 -8.25 -5.05
C GLU A 162 -12.20 -9.00 -6.39
N LYS A 163 -13.34 -9.10 -7.10
CA LYS A 163 -13.40 -9.73 -8.44
C LYS A 163 -12.77 -8.90 -9.55
N THR A 164 -12.65 -7.58 -9.34
CA THR A 164 -12.22 -6.62 -10.37
C THR A 164 -10.91 -5.92 -10.02
N ARG A 165 -10.33 -6.20 -8.85
CA ARG A 165 -9.11 -5.55 -8.36
C ARG A 165 -7.95 -5.72 -9.32
N GLU A 166 -7.25 -4.63 -9.58
CA GLU A 166 -6.04 -4.64 -10.40
C GLU A 166 -4.83 -5.01 -9.56
N ASN A 167 -4.07 -6.00 -10.04
CA ASN A 167 -2.78 -6.35 -9.44
C ASN A 167 -1.66 -5.47 -10.01
N ILE A 168 -0.73 -5.06 -9.14
CA ILE A 168 0.50 -4.38 -9.53
C ILE A 168 1.34 -5.35 -10.36
N ARG A 169 1.82 -4.89 -11.52
CA ARG A 169 2.71 -5.69 -12.39
C ARG A 169 4.14 -5.21 -12.19
N PHE A 170 4.95 -6.02 -11.52
CA PHE A 170 6.36 -5.80 -11.26
C PHE A 170 7.26 -6.24 -12.42
#